data_AF-A0A226EFW7-F1
#
_entry.id   AF-A0A226EFW7-F1
#
_cell.length_a   1.000
_cell.length_b   1.000
_cell.length_c   1.000
_cell.angle_alpha   90.00
_cell.angle_beta   90.00
_cell.angle_gamma   90.00
#
_symmetry.space_group_name_H-M   'P 1'
#
loop_
_entity.id
_entity.type
_entity.pdbx_description
1 polymer ?
#
loop_
_entity_poly.entity_id
_entity_poly.type
_entity_poly.pdbx_seq_one_letter_code
_entity_poly.pdbx_strand_id
1 'polypeptide(L)'
;MPWWFKSKKAFDISDPSDRDSFFVVTAIFNPVGFTSRYDLYHKFVSHMAQCGVQLMTVEAIFPSLGQNEFQVTQADNPLHVQVRSPSVYWMKENLINLGVSRLPSHAKWVAWLDADVTFEDKNWMGATLTALKKYEVVQVFKKAKFLGPPPEGKVLRTDYGFGYSVVHDKIIDQERYAEWYPHPGYGWAMTISSFRAIGGLPIHDIVGSGDLHFAFSLLNRVSNAVEDQLHPEFKSLILQISNRTFETLSSMAKATGKQGIVGYAPVTLRHNWHGSRSDRQYVDRWKILIAHQFNFREDVETNDESGLLEFVGGKSDALQRDILTHFRIRKEDGKEVSGQDLAVIAAGVAMKKHEKKKKKTGRKGSNSSSDDDRRKRNMGHNTAMDNMAWIPPPQTDPYCPPCIPCPDPNCPPGIPCPDPNCPPHCHPPGHDHHNDHEHGHGDHHDNHHYGDGGYSDIHTSTQY
;
A
#
# COMPACT_ATOMS: atom_id res chain seq x y z
N MET A 1 -44.17 -14.78 -20.18
CA MET A 1 -43.01 -14.41 -19.33
C MET A 1 -41.73 -14.84 -20.03
N PRO A 2 -40.71 -13.99 -20.14
CA PRO A 2 -39.52 -14.32 -20.92
C PRO A 2 -38.61 -15.35 -20.21
N TRP A 3 -37.83 -16.06 -21.02
CA TRP A 3 -37.10 -17.31 -20.72
C TRP A 3 -35.86 -17.17 -19.81
N TRP A 4 -35.52 -15.97 -19.34
CA TRP A 4 -34.37 -15.72 -18.44
C TRP A 4 -34.69 -15.79 -16.94
N PHE A 5 -35.89 -16.27 -16.56
CA PHE A 5 -36.32 -16.36 -15.17
C PHE A 5 -36.12 -17.74 -14.51
N LYS A 6 -35.31 -18.64 -15.08
CA LYS A 6 -35.05 -19.96 -14.49
C LYS A 6 -33.59 -20.17 -14.11
N SER A 7 -33.42 -20.58 -12.84
CA SER A 7 -32.23 -21.16 -12.21
C SER A 7 -31.15 -20.18 -11.73
N LYS A 8 -31.28 -19.73 -10.47
CA LYS A 8 -30.13 -19.49 -9.58
C LYS A 8 -29.40 -20.83 -9.40
N LYS A 9 -28.47 -21.16 -10.29
CA LYS A 9 -27.43 -22.13 -9.92
C LYS A 9 -26.66 -21.48 -8.78
N ALA A 10 -26.64 -22.13 -7.62
CA ALA A 10 -25.62 -21.84 -6.62
C ALA A 10 -24.27 -21.84 -7.36
N PHE A 11 -23.49 -20.78 -7.18
CA PHE A 11 -22.14 -20.69 -7.72
C PHE A 11 -21.29 -21.76 -7.03
N ASP A 12 -21.34 -22.97 -7.56
CA ASP A 12 -20.58 -24.09 -7.02
C ASP A 12 -19.11 -23.80 -7.28
N ILE A 13 -18.34 -23.68 -6.19
CA ILE A 13 -16.88 -23.63 -6.27
C ILE A 13 -16.50 -25.02 -6.79
N SER A 14 -16.06 -25.07 -8.04
CA SER A 14 -15.99 -26.32 -8.82
C SER A 14 -14.99 -27.33 -8.27
N ASP A 15 -14.11 -26.90 -7.36
CA ASP A 15 -13.08 -27.74 -6.76
C ASP A 15 -12.91 -27.39 -5.27
N PRO A 16 -13.16 -28.34 -4.34
CA PRO A 16 -12.82 -28.20 -2.93
C PRO A 16 -11.37 -27.72 -2.69
N SER A 17 -10.43 -28.09 -3.56
CA SER A 17 -9.02 -27.68 -3.46
C SER A 17 -8.80 -26.17 -3.64
N ASP A 18 -9.69 -25.47 -4.35
CA ASP A 18 -9.62 -24.02 -4.51
C ASP A 18 -9.97 -23.29 -3.20
N ARG A 19 -10.90 -23.85 -2.40
CA ARG A 19 -11.26 -23.29 -1.09
C ARG A 19 -10.11 -23.43 -0.11
N ASP A 20 -9.47 -24.59 -0.10
CA ASP A 20 -8.32 -24.88 0.76
C ASP A 20 -7.07 -24.07 0.36
N SER A 21 -7.07 -23.47 -0.83
CA SER A 21 -5.97 -22.60 -1.29
C SER A 21 -6.28 -21.10 -1.21
N PHE A 22 -7.48 -20.71 -0.74
CA PHE A 22 -7.92 -19.32 -0.62
C PHE A 22 -7.84 -18.86 0.84
N PHE A 23 -7.00 -17.87 1.10
CA PHE A 23 -6.80 -17.32 2.43
C PHE A 23 -7.30 -15.87 2.52
N VAL A 24 -7.88 -15.52 3.65
CA VAL A 24 -8.13 -14.12 4.03
C VAL A 24 -7.08 -13.69 5.04
N VAL A 25 -6.51 -12.50 4.85
CA VAL A 25 -5.68 -11.82 5.84
C VAL A 25 -6.46 -10.63 6.40
N THR A 26 -6.56 -10.53 7.72
CA THR A 26 -7.05 -9.33 8.39
C THR A 26 -6.00 -8.79 9.33
N ALA A 27 -5.91 -7.45 9.40
CA ALA A 27 -4.97 -6.75 10.24
C ALA A 27 -5.72 -6.01 11.35
N ILE A 28 -5.27 -6.18 12.59
CA ILE A 28 -5.82 -5.49 13.74
C ILE A 28 -4.71 -4.82 14.55
N PHE A 29 -4.91 -3.53 14.80
CA PHE A 29 -4.12 -2.74 15.73
C PHE A 29 -5.06 -1.69 16.33
N ASN A 30 -4.87 -1.42 17.62
CA ASN A 30 -5.78 -0.60 18.38
C ASN A 30 -5.00 0.29 19.37
N PRO A 31 -4.31 1.34 18.90
CA PRO A 31 -3.45 2.17 19.74
C PRO A 31 -4.22 2.93 20.83
N VAL A 32 -5.52 3.11 20.66
CA VAL A 32 -6.39 3.81 21.62
C VAL A 32 -7.14 2.86 22.54
N GLY A 33 -7.27 1.58 22.17
CA GLY A 33 -8.00 0.59 22.96
C GLY A 33 -9.53 0.70 22.82
N PHE A 34 -10.04 1.11 21.65
CA PHE A 34 -11.48 1.14 21.40
C PHE A 34 -12.09 -0.26 21.50
N THR A 35 -13.16 -0.41 22.27
CA THR A 35 -13.81 -1.72 22.49
C THR A 35 -14.47 -2.22 21.20
N SER A 36 -15.06 -1.30 20.43
CA SER A 36 -15.76 -1.61 19.19
C SER A 36 -14.89 -2.33 18.16
N ARG A 37 -13.58 -2.04 18.12
CA ARG A 37 -12.64 -2.74 17.22
C ARG A 37 -12.57 -4.24 17.50
N TYR A 38 -12.50 -4.62 18.78
CA TYR A 38 -12.43 -6.02 19.19
C TYR A 38 -13.80 -6.71 19.02
N ASP A 39 -14.89 -6.03 19.37
CA ASP A 39 -16.25 -6.55 19.19
C ASP A 39 -16.55 -6.83 17.70
N LEU A 40 -16.16 -5.92 16.81
CA LEU A 40 -16.32 -6.10 15.37
C LEU A 40 -15.43 -7.21 14.84
N TYR A 41 -14.17 -7.28 15.30
CA TYR A 41 -13.29 -8.38 14.94
C TYR A 41 -13.89 -9.75 15.30
N HIS A 42 -14.42 -9.94 16.51
CA HIS A 42 -15.02 -11.22 16.89
C HIS A 42 -16.24 -11.58 16.03
N LYS A 43 -17.06 -10.59 15.65
CA LYS A 43 -18.16 -10.77 14.70
C LYS A 43 -17.63 -11.17 13.32
N PHE A 44 -16.56 -10.53 12.85
CA PHE A 44 -15.92 -10.82 11.57
C PHE A 44 -15.34 -12.24 11.54
N VAL A 45 -14.58 -12.67 12.56
CA VAL A 45 -14.04 -14.04 12.64
C VAL A 45 -15.17 -15.07 12.61
N SER A 46 -16.23 -14.85 13.41
CA SER A 46 -17.40 -15.72 13.43
C SER A 46 -18.06 -15.80 12.06
N HIS A 47 -18.15 -14.68 11.34
CA HIS A 47 -18.68 -14.63 10.00
C HIS A 47 -17.78 -15.34 8.97
N MET A 48 -16.46 -15.15 9.02
CA MET A 48 -15.50 -15.84 8.15
C MET A 48 -15.56 -17.35 8.33
N ALA A 49 -15.66 -17.82 9.57
CA ALA A 49 -15.83 -19.24 9.88
C ALA A 49 -17.13 -19.80 9.27
N GLN A 50 -18.24 -19.06 9.36
CA GLN A 50 -19.52 -19.45 8.73
C GLN A 50 -19.48 -19.45 7.20
N CYS A 51 -18.56 -18.70 6.60
CA CYS A 51 -18.29 -18.71 5.16
C CYS A 51 -17.31 -19.82 4.73
N GLY A 52 -16.74 -20.57 5.68
CA GLY A 52 -15.75 -21.62 5.40
C GLY A 52 -14.42 -21.05 4.88
N VAL A 53 -14.03 -19.87 5.36
CA VAL A 53 -12.82 -19.18 4.91
C VAL A 53 -11.67 -19.45 5.88
N GLN A 54 -10.47 -19.66 5.34
CA GLN A 54 -9.24 -19.71 6.12
C GLN A 54 -8.79 -18.29 6.44
N LEU A 55 -8.86 -17.91 7.71
CA LEU A 55 -8.57 -16.56 8.16
C LEU A 55 -7.24 -16.50 8.89
N MET A 56 -6.28 -15.76 8.34
CA MET A 56 -5.10 -15.30 9.03
C MET A 56 -5.36 -13.94 9.70
N THR A 57 -5.13 -13.88 11.01
CA THR A 57 -5.19 -12.63 11.77
C THR A 57 -3.80 -12.16 12.14
N VAL A 58 -3.48 -10.91 11.81
CA VAL A 58 -2.23 -10.27 12.23
C VAL A 58 -2.56 -9.17 13.24
N GLU A 59 -2.18 -9.36 14.49
CA GLU A 59 -2.40 -8.42 15.58
C GLU A 59 -1.11 -7.71 15.96
N ALA A 60 -1.17 -6.38 15.96
CA ALA A 60 -0.09 -5.55 16.47
C ALA A 60 -0.52 -4.79 17.73
N ILE A 61 0.38 -4.80 18.71
CA ILE A 61 0.27 -4.04 19.96
C ILE A 61 1.46 -3.11 20.13
N PHE A 62 1.28 -2.08 20.96
CA PHE A 62 2.24 -0.99 21.15
C PHE A 62 2.76 -0.96 22.61
N PRO A 63 3.90 -1.61 22.91
CA PRO A 63 4.50 -1.56 24.25
C PRO A 63 4.80 -0.14 24.74
N SER A 64 5.10 0.79 23.84
CA SER A 64 5.29 2.22 24.13
C SER A 64 4.04 2.89 24.72
N LEU A 65 2.85 2.35 24.43
CA LEU A 65 1.55 2.78 24.96
C LEU A 65 1.11 1.97 26.19
N GLY A 66 1.96 1.05 26.68
CA GLY A 66 1.66 0.19 27.82
C GLY A 66 0.85 -1.06 27.49
N GLN A 67 0.72 -1.41 26.20
CA GLN A 67 0.05 -2.64 25.78
C GLN A 67 1.00 -3.82 25.86
N ASN A 68 0.68 -4.78 26.73
CA ASN A 68 1.54 -5.94 26.98
C ASN A 68 0.92 -7.26 26.50
N GLU A 69 -0.40 -7.28 26.28
CA GLU A 69 -1.16 -8.49 25.95
C GLU A 69 -1.87 -8.34 24.62
N PHE A 70 -1.77 -9.38 23.80
CA PHE A 70 -2.56 -9.55 22.60
C PHE A 70 -4.00 -9.89 22.99
N GLN A 71 -4.97 -9.24 22.36
CA GLN A 71 -6.38 -9.29 22.76
C GLN A 71 -7.16 -10.31 21.95
N VAL A 72 -6.78 -10.56 20.69
CA VAL A 72 -7.60 -11.37 19.77
C VAL A 72 -6.87 -12.53 19.13
N THR A 73 -5.55 -12.59 19.28
CA THR A 73 -4.70 -13.67 18.76
C THR A 73 -4.15 -14.56 19.87
N GLN A 74 -3.70 -15.75 19.48
CA GLN A 74 -3.14 -16.79 20.35
C GLN A 74 -1.83 -17.26 19.72
N ALA A 75 -0.77 -17.42 20.53
CA ALA A 75 0.58 -17.72 20.03
C ALA A 75 0.72 -19.13 19.42
N ASP A 76 -0.16 -20.05 19.79
CA ASP A 76 -0.19 -21.45 19.34
C ASP A 76 -1.12 -21.68 18.13
N ASN A 77 -1.85 -20.66 17.68
CA ASN A 77 -2.68 -20.76 16.49
C ASN A 77 -1.84 -20.44 15.22
N PRO A 78 -1.71 -21.38 14.26
CA PRO A 78 -0.84 -21.21 13.09
C PRO A 78 -1.31 -20.14 12.11
N LEU A 79 -2.56 -19.68 12.22
CA LEU A 79 -3.12 -18.58 11.42
C LEU A 79 -3.16 -17.26 12.21
N HIS A 80 -2.52 -17.20 13.38
CA HIS A 80 -2.37 -15.98 14.16
C HIS A 80 -0.91 -15.50 14.10
N VAL A 81 -0.74 -14.21 13.82
CA VAL A 81 0.56 -13.53 13.83
C VAL A 81 0.50 -12.42 14.86
N GLN A 82 1.44 -12.45 15.80
CA GLN A 82 1.55 -11.52 16.92
C GLN A 82 2.78 -10.64 16.75
N VAL A 83 2.59 -9.31 16.76
CA VAL A 83 3.69 -8.35 16.56
C VAL A 83 3.67 -7.26 17.60
N ARG A 84 4.85 -6.89 18.11
CA ARG A 84 5.02 -5.78 19.03
C ARG A 84 5.67 -4.64 18.27
N SER A 85 4.90 -3.62 17.93
CA SER A 85 5.42 -2.50 17.16
C SER A 85 6.11 -1.49 18.08
N PRO A 86 7.34 -1.05 17.76
CA PRO A 86 8.02 0.00 18.51
C PRO A 86 7.51 1.40 18.17
N SER A 87 6.82 1.54 17.02
CA SER A 87 6.34 2.82 16.47
C SER A 87 4.82 2.86 16.36
N VAL A 88 4.21 4.02 16.57
CA VAL A 88 2.75 4.20 16.43
C VAL A 88 2.44 4.85 15.09
N TYR A 89 1.84 4.08 14.17
CA TYR A 89 1.38 4.56 12.87
C TYR A 89 0.21 3.74 12.32
N TRP A 90 -0.38 4.18 11.21
CA TRP A 90 -1.35 3.39 10.45
C TRP A 90 -0.63 2.26 9.71
N MET A 91 -0.60 1.07 10.31
CA MET A 91 0.23 -0.05 9.85
C MET A 91 -0.53 -1.15 9.10
N LYS A 92 -1.75 -0.87 8.66
CA LYS A 92 -2.65 -1.89 8.07
C LYS A 92 -1.98 -2.65 6.92
N GLU A 93 -1.45 -1.96 5.92
CA GLU A 93 -0.81 -2.56 4.75
C GLU A 93 0.47 -3.33 5.13
N ASN A 94 1.25 -2.83 6.10
CA ASN A 94 2.40 -3.54 6.67
C ASN A 94 2.00 -4.89 7.27
N LEU A 95 0.95 -4.90 8.10
CA LEU A 95 0.46 -6.11 8.76
C LEU A 95 -0.15 -7.09 7.76
N ILE A 96 -0.82 -6.59 6.71
CA ILE A 96 -1.31 -7.45 5.62
C ILE A 96 -0.13 -8.12 4.90
N ASN A 97 0.92 -7.37 4.53
CA ASN A 97 2.11 -7.93 3.90
C ASN A 97 2.77 -9.00 4.78
N LEU A 98 2.90 -8.73 6.08
CA LEU A 98 3.42 -9.69 7.04
C LEU A 98 2.54 -10.95 7.08
N GLY A 99 1.22 -10.81 7.14
CA GLY A 99 0.29 -11.96 7.06
C GLY A 99 0.50 -12.77 5.79
N VAL A 100 0.53 -12.13 4.62
CA VAL A 100 0.77 -12.82 3.35
C VAL A 100 2.10 -13.57 3.33
N SER A 101 3.15 -13.01 3.94
CA SER A 101 4.45 -13.69 4.04
C SER A 101 4.43 -14.96 4.89
N ARG A 102 3.45 -15.11 5.80
CA ARG A 102 3.29 -16.25 6.71
C ARG A 102 2.25 -17.27 6.23
N LEU A 103 1.58 -17.00 5.11
CA LEU A 103 0.61 -17.94 4.56
C LEU A 103 1.26 -19.29 4.21
N PRO A 104 0.52 -20.42 4.35
CA PRO A 104 1.02 -21.72 3.95
C PRO A 104 1.47 -21.77 2.49
N SER A 105 2.45 -22.62 2.17
CA SER A 105 3.02 -22.72 0.82
C SER A 105 2.02 -23.14 -0.26
N HIS A 106 0.90 -23.76 0.12
CA HIS A 106 -0.18 -24.15 -0.79
C HIS A 106 -1.19 -23.01 -1.06
N ALA A 107 -1.06 -21.86 -0.39
CA ALA A 107 -1.92 -20.70 -0.65
C ALA A 107 -1.73 -20.23 -2.10
N LYS A 108 -2.83 -20.14 -2.84
CA LYS A 108 -2.85 -19.67 -4.25
C LYS A 108 -3.47 -18.29 -4.37
N TRP A 109 -4.47 -18.00 -3.54
CA TRP A 109 -5.18 -16.72 -3.51
C TRP A 109 -5.15 -16.11 -2.13
N VAL A 110 -5.08 -14.79 -2.12
CA VAL A 110 -5.27 -14.00 -0.91
C VAL A 110 -6.36 -12.98 -1.14
N ALA A 111 -7.24 -12.83 -0.16
CA ALA A 111 -7.99 -11.61 0.06
C ALA A 111 -7.52 -10.91 1.34
N TRP A 112 -7.54 -9.58 1.37
CA TRP A 112 -7.37 -8.83 2.61
C TRP A 112 -8.62 -8.03 2.90
N LEU A 113 -9.14 -8.15 4.13
CA LEU A 113 -10.44 -7.61 4.52
C LEU A 113 -10.34 -6.81 5.82
N ASP A 114 -11.11 -5.73 5.88
CA ASP A 114 -11.35 -4.99 7.11
C ASP A 114 -12.19 -5.84 8.08
N ALA A 115 -11.83 -5.83 9.37
CA ALA A 115 -12.51 -6.62 10.40
C ALA A 115 -13.88 -6.04 10.81
N ASP A 116 -14.34 -4.98 10.14
CA ASP A 116 -15.64 -4.32 10.39
C ASP A 116 -16.69 -4.68 9.32
N VAL A 117 -16.43 -5.66 8.45
CA VAL A 117 -17.34 -6.02 7.35
C VAL A 117 -18.11 -7.32 7.58
N THR A 118 -19.24 -7.46 6.90
CA THR A 118 -20.02 -8.71 6.85
C THR A 118 -20.67 -8.86 5.48
N PHE A 119 -20.52 -10.01 4.84
CA PHE A 119 -21.15 -10.30 3.55
C PHE A 119 -22.60 -10.76 3.72
N GLU A 120 -23.49 -10.28 2.85
CA GLU A 120 -24.87 -10.74 2.79
C GLU A 120 -24.99 -12.13 2.13
N ASP A 121 -24.05 -12.48 1.25
CA ASP A 121 -23.94 -13.78 0.63
C ASP A 121 -22.78 -14.57 1.25
N LYS A 122 -23.08 -15.75 1.81
CA LYS A 122 -22.06 -16.63 2.40
C LYS A 122 -21.09 -17.18 1.37
N ASN A 123 -21.47 -17.23 0.09
CA ASN A 123 -20.63 -17.72 -1.00
C ASN A 123 -19.85 -16.59 -1.73
N TRP A 124 -19.53 -15.51 -1.02
CA TRP A 124 -18.74 -14.41 -1.58
C TRP A 124 -17.36 -14.86 -2.08
N MET A 125 -16.77 -15.87 -1.44
CA MET A 125 -15.50 -16.47 -1.87
C MET A 125 -15.62 -17.08 -3.27
N GLY A 126 -16.68 -17.84 -3.56
CA GLY A 126 -16.88 -18.42 -4.88
C GLY A 126 -17.12 -17.39 -5.97
N ALA A 127 -17.86 -16.33 -5.65
CA ALA A 127 -18.04 -15.16 -6.51
C ALA A 127 -16.70 -14.45 -6.79
N THR A 128 -15.84 -14.33 -5.78
CA THR A 128 -14.51 -13.72 -5.88
C THR A 128 -13.57 -14.57 -6.74
N LEU A 129 -13.48 -15.88 -6.50
CA LEU A 129 -12.70 -16.83 -7.30
C LEU A 129 -13.12 -16.81 -8.77
N THR A 130 -14.44 -16.74 -9.03
CA THR A 130 -14.97 -16.63 -10.40
C THR A 130 -14.51 -15.35 -11.08
N ALA A 131 -14.48 -14.23 -10.36
CA ALA A 131 -13.99 -12.96 -10.89
C ALA A 131 -12.47 -12.98 -11.10
N LEU A 132 -11.70 -13.66 -10.24
CA LEU A 132 -10.23 -13.79 -10.38
C LEU A 132 -9.79 -14.60 -11.61
N LYS A 133 -10.69 -15.43 -12.17
CA LYS A 133 -10.48 -16.06 -13.49
C LYS A 133 -10.49 -15.05 -14.64
N LYS A 134 -11.08 -13.87 -14.44
CA LYS A 134 -11.24 -12.83 -15.46
C LYS A 134 -10.35 -11.60 -15.22
N TYR A 135 -9.97 -11.33 -13.97
CA TYR A 135 -9.26 -10.11 -13.58
C TYR A 135 -8.07 -10.39 -12.65
N GLU A 136 -7.04 -9.56 -12.70
CA GLU A 136 -5.86 -9.72 -11.82
C GLU A 136 -6.16 -9.44 -10.35
N VAL A 137 -6.91 -8.37 -10.12
CA VAL A 137 -7.26 -7.85 -8.81
C VAL A 137 -8.77 -7.68 -8.76
N VAL A 138 -9.41 -8.28 -7.77
CA VAL A 138 -10.87 -8.27 -7.60
C VAL A 138 -11.21 -7.56 -6.31
N GLN A 139 -12.03 -6.52 -6.41
CA GLN A 139 -12.69 -6.02 -5.21
C GLN A 139 -13.77 -7.02 -4.79
N VAL A 140 -13.77 -7.46 -3.55
CA VAL A 140 -14.59 -8.61 -3.11
C VAL A 140 -16.09 -8.29 -3.00
N PHE A 141 -16.53 -7.15 -3.55
CA PHE A 141 -17.91 -6.71 -3.51
C PHE A 141 -18.29 -5.79 -4.66
N LYS A 142 -19.61 -5.73 -4.90
CA LYS A 142 -20.27 -4.80 -5.82
C LYS A 142 -20.81 -3.58 -5.08
N LYS A 143 -21.46 -3.79 -3.93
CA LYS A 143 -22.10 -2.76 -3.11
C LYS A 143 -21.70 -2.90 -1.65
N ALA A 144 -21.57 -1.77 -0.97
CA ALA A 144 -21.37 -1.71 0.47
C ALA A 144 -22.51 -0.93 1.14
N LYS A 145 -23.20 -1.55 2.09
CA LYS A 145 -24.20 -0.90 2.94
C LYS A 145 -23.49 -0.37 4.20
N PHE A 146 -23.41 0.94 4.33
CA PHE A 146 -22.85 1.58 5.52
C PHE A 146 -23.91 1.62 6.63
N LEU A 147 -23.66 0.91 7.73
CA LEU A 147 -24.60 0.81 8.84
C LEU A 147 -24.43 1.97 9.83
N GLY A 148 -25.53 2.37 10.45
CA GLY A 148 -25.58 3.29 11.56
C GLY A 148 -25.29 2.60 12.90
N PRO A 149 -25.27 3.37 14.00
CA PRO A 149 -24.95 2.85 15.32
C PRO A 149 -25.90 1.72 15.75
N PRO A 150 -25.41 0.76 16.54
CA PRO A 150 -26.26 -0.23 17.20
C PRO A 150 -27.12 0.45 18.30
N PRO A 151 -28.27 -0.16 18.68
CA PRO A 151 -28.77 -1.44 18.20
C PRO A 151 -29.52 -1.39 16.86
N GLU A 152 -29.93 -0.21 16.37
CA GLU A 152 -30.81 -0.12 15.20
C GLU A 152 -30.12 -0.54 13.90
N GLY A 153 -28.81 -0.26 13.75
CA GLY A 153 -28.00 -0.76 12.63
C GLY A 153 -28.56 -0.39 11.24
N LYS A 154 -29.29 0.73 11.13
CA LYS A 154 -29.96 1.15 9.88
C LYS A 154 -28.94 1.40 8.79
N VAL A 155 -29.29 1.10 7.54
CA VAL A 155 -28.46 1.47 6.39
C VAL A 155 -28.52 2.99 6.21
N LEU A 156 -27.41 3.68 6.44
CA LEU A 156 -27.31 5.14 6.27
C LEU A 156 -26.97 5.52 4.83
N ARG A 157 -26.19 4.68 4.15
CA ARG A 157 -25.74 4.90 2.77
C ARG A 157 -25.43 3.58 2.09
N THR A 158 -25.56 3.54 0.78
CA THR A 158 -25.05 2.44 -0.05
C THR A 158 -24.05 2.97 -1.07
N ASP A 159 -22.84 2.46 -1.02
CA ASP A 159 -21.77 2.80 -1.97
C ASP A 159 -21.55 1.66 -2.97
N TYR A 160 -21.00 1.99 -4.14
CA TYR A 160 -20.52 1.00 -5.09
C TYR A 160 -19.04 0.71 -4.85
N GLY A 161 -18.62 -0.52 -5.12
CA GLY A 161 -17.19 -0.84 -5.14
C GLY A 161 -16.48 -0.04 -6.24
N PHE A 162 -15.27 0.41 -5.96
CA PHE A 162 -14.33 0.90 -6.95
C PHE A 162 -14.21 -0.06 -8.14
N GLY A 163 -13.95 -1.35 -7.91
CA GLY A 163 -13.81 -2.33 -8.99
C GLY A 163 -15.06 -2.48 -9.85
N TYR A 164 -16.24 -2.41 -9.24
CA TYR A 164 -17.51 -2.36 -9.98
C TYR A 164 -17.59 -1.10 -10.85
N SER A 165 -17.19 0.03 -10.30
CA SER A 165 -17.24 1.31 -10.99
C SER A 165 -16.26 1.36 -12.17
N VAL A 166 -15.06 0.76 -12.05
CA VAL A 166 -14.12 0.62 -13.18
C VAL A 166 -14.75 -0.16 -14.33
N VAL A 167 -15.29 -1.36 -14.03
CA VAL A 167 -15.84 -2.26 -15.05
C VAL A 167 -17.04 -1.66 -15.81
N HIS A 168 -17.72 -0.67 -15.22
CA HIS A 168 -18.88 -0.02 -15.84
C HIS A 168 -18.61 1.43 -16.28
N ASP A 169 -17.33 1.83 -16.32
CA ASP A 169 -16.90 3.18 -16.73
C ASP A 169 -17.56 4.31 -15.92
N LYS A 170 -17.52 4.17 -14.59
CA LYS A 170 -18.12 5.11 -13.62
C LYS A 170 -17.13 5.65 -12.59
N ILE A 171 -15.83 5.59 -12.87
CA ILE A 171 -14.78 6.03 -11.94
C ILE A 171 -14.62 7.56 -11.95
N ILE A 172 -14.97 8.22 -13.04
CA ILE A 172 -14.63 9.62 -13.27
C ILE A 172 -15.85 10.37 -13.80
N ASP A 173 -16.63 10.87 -12.85
CA ASP A 173 -17.55 11.96 -13.07
C ASP A 173 -17.59 12.77 -11.77
N GLN A 174 -16.85 13.88 -11.73
CA GLN A 174 -16.79 14.76 -10.55
C GLN A 174 -18.16 15.39 -10.25
N GLU A 175 -19.02 15.54 -11.25
CA GLU A 175 -20.34 16.15 -11.13
C GLU A 175 -21.34 15.19 -10.47
N ARG A 176 -21.08 13.87 -10.53
CA ARG A 176 -21.98 12.82 -10.01
C ARG A 176 -21.48 12.11 -8.76
N TYR A 177 -20.41 12.61 -8.14
CA TYR A 177 -19.82 12.02 -6.93
C TYR A 177 -20.80 11.94 -5.75
N ALA A 178 -21.81 12.81 -5.71
CA ALA A 178 -22.88 12.78 -4.71
C ALA A 178 -23.90 11.64 -4.92
N GLU A 179 -24.07 11.16 -6.16
CA GLU A 179 -24.97 10.06 -6.52
C GLU A 179 -24.26 8.69 -6.53
N TRP A 180 -22.95 8.70 -6.81
CA TRP A 180 -22.14 7.52 -7.07
C TRP A 180 -20.76 7.63 -6.41
N TYR A 181 -20.58 6.94 -5.28
CA TYR A 181 -19.27 6.87 -4.62
C TYR A 181 -18.57 5.55 -4.93
N PRO A 182 -17.42 5.56 -5.64
CA PRO A 182 -16.61 4.37 -5.90
C PRO A 182 -15.69 4.07 -4.70
N HIS A 183 -16.20 3.30 -3.73
CA HIS A 183 -15.50 3.02 -2.48
C HIS A 183 -14.26 2.15 -2.70
N PRO A 184 -13.05 2.58 -2.32
CA PRO A 184 -11.81 1.83 -2.56
C PRO A 184 -11.48 0.81 -1.45
N GLY A 185 -11.98 0.98 -0.23
CA GLY A 185 -11.62 0.15 0.93
C GLY A 185 -12.37 -1.19 1.07
N TYR A 186 -12.43 -1.68 2.31
CA TYR A 186 -13.11 -2.89 2.79
C TYR A 186 -12.49 -4.22 2.40
N GLY A 187 -12.17 -4.43 1.13
CA GLY A 187 -11.63 -5.71 0.74
C GLY A 187 -11.30 -5.91 -0.72
N TRP A 188 -10.19 -6.59 -0.95
CA TRP A 188 -9.65 -6.92 -2.26
C TRP A 188 -9.08 -8.33 -2.24
N ALA A 189 -8.93 -8.93 -3.42
CA ALA A 189 -8.32 -10.24 -3.60
C ALA A 189 -7.46 -10.28 -4.86
N MET A 190 -6.41 -11.10 -4.83
CA MET A 190 -5.60 -11.45 -5.99
C MET A 190 -4.91 -12.81 -5.80
N THR A 191 -4.17 -13.29 -6.79
CA THR A 191 -3.29 -14.46 -6.59
C THR A 191 -2.08 -14.07 -5.73
N ILE A 192 -1.54 -15.04 -5.00
CA ILE A 192 -0.29 -14.84 -4.24
C ILE A 192 0.86 -14.46 -5.19
N SER A 193 0.88 -14.99 -6.42
CA SER A 193 1.87 -14.61 -7.43
C SER A 193 1.77 -13.15 -7.83
N SER A 194 0.57 -12.63 -8.11
CA SER A 194 0.37 -11.21 -8.46
C SER A 194 0.72 -10.32 -7.27
N PHE A 195 0.37 -10.72 -6.04
CA PHE A 195 0.73 -9.99 -4.83
C PHE A 195 2.24 -9.87 -4.64
N ARG A 196 2.98 -10.97 -4.84
CA ARG A 196 4.44 -10.98 -4.75
C ARG A 196 5.09 -10.19 -5.89
N ALA A 197 4.54 -10.28 -7.10
CA ALA A 197 5.09 -9.59 -8.26
C ALA A 197 5.09 -8.06 -8.11
N ILE A 198 4.05 -7.50 -7.47
CA ILE A 198 3.99 -6.06 -7.18
C ILE A 198 4.80 -5.66 -5.94
N GLY A 199 5.43 -6.61 -5.23
CA GLY A 199 6.19 -6.36 -4.00
C GLY A 199 5.33 -6.23 -2.73
N GLY A 200 4.08 -6.70 -2.78
CA GLY A 200 3.09 -6.53 -1.72
C GLY A 200 2.34 -5.19 -1.78
N LEU A 201 1.53 -4.92 -0.75
CA LEU A 201 0.84 -3.64 -0.62
C LEU A 201 1.82 -2.53 -0.25
N PRO A 202 1.66 -1.31 -0.79
CA PRO A 202 2.52 -0.19 -0.41
C PRO A 202 2.32 0.17 1.07
N ILE A 203 3.42 0.24 1.82
CA ILE A 203 3.41 0.50 3.28
C ILE A 203 3.64 1.98 3.64
N HIS A 204 3.71 2.85 2.63
CA HIS A 204 4.15 4.23 2.80
C HIS A 204 3.07 5.18 3.36
N ASP A 205 1.81 4.74 3.37
CA ASP A 205 0.66 5.50 3.85
C ASP A 205 0.49 5.41 5.38
N ILE A 206 1.44 5.96 6.14
CA ILE A 206 1.54 5.86 7.60
C ILE A 206 0.42 6.57 8.40
N VAL A 207 -0.48 7.30 7.71
CA VAL A 207 -1.71 7.92 8.27
C VAL A 207 -2.99 7.34 7.64
N GLY A 208 -2.85 6.29 6.82
CA GLY A 208 -3.91 5.71 5.98
C GLY A 208 -3.97 6.33 4.58
N SER A 209 -4.97 5.90 3.79
CA SER A 209 -5.12 6.11 2.32
C SER A 209 -4.52 5.00 1.45
N GLY A 210 -3.91 3.96 2.04
CA GLY A 210 -3.35 2.83 1.28
C GLY A 210 -4.35 2.14 0.35
N ASP A 211 -5.62 2.02 0.74
CA ASP A 211 -6.68 1.48 -0.11
C ASP A 211 -6.99 2.38 -1.32
N LEU A 212 -7.05 3.70 -1.11
CA LEU A 212 -7.27 4.70 -2.16
C LEU A 212 -6.09 4.70 -3.14
N HIS A 213 -4.86 4.82 -2.63
CA HIS A 213 -3.65 4.83 -3.46
C HIS A 213 -3.50 3.52 -4.24
N PHE A 214 -3.72 2.37 -3.59
CA PHE A 214 -3.72 1.07 -4.28
C PHE A 214 -4.77 1.04 -5.40
N ALA A 215 -6.02 1.41 -5.11
CA ALA A 215 -7.10 1.39 -6.10
C ALA A 215 -6.81 2.26 -7.34
N PHE A 216 -6.30 3.48 -7.14
CA PHE A 216 -5.94 4.38 -8.24
C PHE A 216 -4.66 3.97 -8.97
N SER A 217 -3.76 3.24 -8.29
CA SER A 217 -2.60 2.61 -8.95
C SER A 217 -3.03 1.59 -10.00
N LEU A 218 -4.12 0.86 -9.76
CA LEU A 218 -4.65 -0.11 -10.74
C LEU A 218 -5.14 0.52 -12.06
N LEU A 219 -5.28 1.85 -12.10
CA LEU A 219 -5.70 2.61 -13.27
C LEU A 219 -4.60 3.49 -13.86
N ASN A 220 -3.39 3.46 -13.30
CA ASN A 220 -2.31 4.41 -13.57
C ASN A 220 -2.73 5.88 -13.34
N ARG A 221 -3.51 6.13 -12.27
CA ARG A 221 -4.10 7.44 -11.97
C ARG A 221 -3.90 7.87 -10.52
N VAL A 222 -2.86 7.38 -9.84
CA VAL A 222 -2.61 7.74 -8.44
C VAL A 222 -2.45 9.26 -8.23
N SER A 223 -2.00 10.00 -9.25
CA SER A 223 -1.94 11.47 -9.22
C SER A 223 -3.28 12.14 -8.93
N ASN A 224 -4.41 11.49 -9.24
CA ASN A 224 -5.76 11.98 -8.88
C ASN A 224 -6.15 11.75 -7.41
N ALA A 225 -5.33 11.01 -6.66
CA ALA A 225 -5.60 10.59 -5.28
C ALA A 225 -4.55 11.07 -4.27
N VAL A 226 -3.48 11.73 -4.74
CA VAL A 226 -2.37 12.20 -3.90
C VAL A 226 -2.54 13.69 -3.59
N GLU A 227 -2.28 14.07 -2.34
CA GLU A 227 -2.32 15.48 -1.90
C GLU A 227 -1.11 16.26 -2.45
N ASP A 228 -1.37 17.43 -3.04
CA ASP A 228 -0.35 18.20 -3.77
C ASP A 228 0.71 18.80 -2.86
N GLN A 229 0.37 19.07 -1.60
CA GLN A 229 1.26 19.69 -0.61
C GLN A 229 2.20 18.69 0.09
N LEU A 230 2.14 17.40 -0.23
CA LEU A 230 3.06 16.41 0.33
C LEU A 230 4.50 16.71 -0.08
N HIS A 231 5.44 16.25 0.75
CA HIS A 231 6.87 16.37 0.45
C HIS A 231 7.19 15.79 -0.95
N PRO A 232 7.95 16.48 -1.82
CA PRO A 232 8.17 16.05 -3.20
C PRO A 232 8.73 14.63 -3.34
N GLU A 233 9.70 14.26 -2.50
CA GLU A 233 10.26 12.89 -2.51
C GLU A 233 9.22 11.84 -2.13
N PHE A 234 8.30 12.16 -1.21
CA PHE A 234 7.25 11.25 -0.82
C PHE A 234 6.20 11.10 -1.93
N LYS A 235 5.80 12.21 -2.57
CA LYS A 235 4.93 12.19 -3.77
C LYS A 235 5.56 11.36 -4.91
N SER A 236 6.86 11.55 -5.16
CA SER A 236 7.62 10.80 -6.16
C SER A 236 7.61 9.30 -5.87
N LEU A 237 7.80 8.90 -4.61
CA LEU A 237 7.72 7.50 -4.19
C LEU A 237 6.35 6.88 -4.47
N ILE A 238 5.26 7.58 -4.13
CA ILE A 238 3.88 7.10 -4.38
C ILE A 238 3.67 6.86 -5.89
N LEU A 239 4.08 7.82 -6.72
CA LEU A 239 3.96 7.72 -8.18
C LEU A 239 4.78 6.55 -8.75
N GLN A 240 6.03 6.38 -8.31
CA GLN A 240 6.89 5.29 -8.76
C GLN A 240 6.31 3.91 -8.42
N ILE A 241 5.84 3.73 -7.17
CA ILE A 241 5.22 2.46 -6.74
C ILE A 241 3.93 2.20 -7.52
N SER A 242 3.10 3.23 -7.73
CA SER A 242 1.87 3.12 -8.53
C SER A 242 2.16 2.67 -9.96
N ASN A 243 3.11 3.32 -10.64
CA ASN A 243 3.46 3.01 -12.03
C ASN A 243 3.96 1.57 -12.14
N ARG A 244 4.87 1.15 -11.26
CA ARG A 244 5.36 -0.24 -11.21
C ARG A 244 4.23 -1.24 -10.97
N THR A 245 3.31 -0.93 -10.06
CA THR A 245 2.14 -1.78 -9.76
C THR A 245 1.28 -1.95 -11.00
N PHE A 246 0.96 -0.84 -11.68
CA PHE A 246 0.16 -0.85 -12.91
C PHE A 246 0.82 -1.64 -14.03
N GLU A 247 2.10 -1.38 -14.32
CA GLU A 247 2.86 -2.04 -15.39
C GLU A 247 2.99 -3.54 -15.15
N THR A 248 3.28 -3.94 -13.91
CA THR A 248 3.41 -5.35 -13.52
C THR A 248 2.08 -6.07 -13.71
N LEU A 249 0.99 -5.55 -13.14
CA LEU A 249 -0.33 -6.19 -13.26
C LEU A 249 -0.87 -6.16 -14.68
N SER A 250 -0.61 -5.09 -15.44
CA SER A 250 -0.95 -5.01 -16.87
C SER A 250 -0.27 -6.12 -17.66
N SER A 251 1.02 -6.34 -17.41
CA SER A 251 1.81 -7.37 -18.08
C SER A 251 1.33 -8.78 -17.72
N MET A 252 1.02 -9.01 -16.43
CA MET A 252 0.48 -10.29 -15.96
C MET A 252 -0.91 -10.58 -16.54
N ALA A 253 -1.80 -9.57 -16.59
CA ALA A 253 -3.12 -9.71 -17.16
C ALA A 253 -3.05 -10.13 -18.64
N LYS A 254 -2.16 -9.51 -19.42
CA LYS A 254 -1.90 -9.87 -20.82
C LYS A 254 -1.34 -11.30 -20.93
N ALA A 255 -0.32 -11.63 -20.15
CA ALA A 255 0.33 -12.93 -20.19
C ALA A 255 -0.60 -14.09 -19.82
N THR A 256 -1.59 -13.85 -18.96
CA THR A 256 -2.56 -14.86 -18.49
C THR A 256 -3.90 -14.82 -19.23
N GLY A 257 -4.05 -13.95 -20.23
CA GLY A 257 -5.29 -13.82 -21.02
C GLY A 257 -6.48 -13.29 -20.23
N LYS A 258 -6.25 -12.53 -19.15
CA LYS A 258 -7.33 -11.91 -18.36
C LYS A 258 -7.94 -10.73 -19.11
N GLN A 259 -9.20 -10.44 -18.79
CA GLN A 259 -9.99 -9.36 -19.40
C GLN A 259 -9.53 -7.97 -18.98
N GLY A 260 -8.83 -7.87 -17.85
CA GLY A 260 -8.26 -6.61 -17.36
C GLY A 260 -7.63 -6.76 -15.99
N ILE A 261 -7.11 -5.66 -15.45
CA ILE A 261 -6.51 -5.64 -14.12
C ILE A 261 -7.60 -5.73 -13.05
N VAL A 262 -8.64 -4.90 -13.16
CA VAL A 262 -9.61 -4.69 -12.07
C VAL A 262 -10.95 -5.35 -12.36
N GLY A 263 -11.41 -6.14 -11.39
CA GLY A 263 -12.74 -6.73 -11.37
C GLY A 263 -13.46 -6.53 -10.05
N TYR A 264 -14.64 -7.15 -9.95
CA TYR A 264 -15.42 -7.17 -8.71
C TYR A 264 -16.18 -8.48 -8.53
N ALA A 265 -16.45 -8.87 -7.28
CA ALA A 265 -17.39 -9.93 -6.98
C ALA A 265 -18.82 -9.37 -6.87
N PRO A 266 -19.85 -9.98 -7.51
CA PRO A 266 -21.22 -9.48 -7.53
C PRO A 266 -21.98 -9.67 -6.20
N VAL A 267 -21.37 -9.26 -5.08
CA VAL A 267 -21.91 -9.43 -3.72
C VAL A 267 -22.11 -8.10 -3.02
N THR A 268 -22.97 -8.11 -2.00
CA THR A 268 -23.18 -6.96 -1.12
C THR A 268 -22.50 -7.24 0.21
N LEU A 269 -21.67 -6.29 0.68
CA LEU A 269 -21.20 -6.26 2.06
C LEU A 269 -21.97 -5.23 2.89
N ARG A 270 -21.91 -5.41 4.20
CA ARG A 270 -22.28 -4.44 5.22
C ARG A 270 -21.01 -4.00 5.90
N HIS A 271 -20.80 -2.69 5.98
CA HIS A 271 -19.75 -2.11 6.81
C HIS A 271 -20.39 -1.68 8.13
N ASN A 272 -19.99 -2.37 9.20
CA ASN A 272 -20.54 -2.18 10.53
C ASN A 272 -20.05 -0.85 11.13
N TRP A 273 -20.87 -0.28 11.99
CA TRP A 273 -20.57 1.03 12.56
C TRP A 273 -19.47 0.97 13.62
N HIS A 274 -18.55 1.94 13.57
CA HIS A 274 -17.44 2.14 14.52
C HIS A 274 -17.13 3.63 14.65
N GLY A 275 -18.09 4.41 15.14
CA GLY A 275 -17.96 5.88 15.21
C GLY A 275 -18.37 6.60 13.93
N SER A 276 -18.52 7.91 14.04
CA SER A 276 -19.07 8.75 12.98
C SER A 276 -18.09 8.90 11.81
N ARG A 277 -18.58 9.15 10.59
CA ARG A 277 -17.73 9.39 9.43
C ARG A 277 -16.95 10.71 9.55
N SER A 278 -17.57 11.74 10.13
CA SER A 278 -16.95 13.07 10.30
C SER A 278 -15.71 13.01 11.18
N ASP A 279 -15.69 12.13 12.17
CA ASP A 279 -14.56 11.97 13.11
C ASP A 279 -13.35 11.25 12.47
N ARG A 280 -13.51 10.66 11.28
CA ARG A 280 -12.45 9.86 10.62
C ARG A 280 -11.41 10.70 9.89
N GLN A 281 -11.68 11.99 9.67
CA GLN A 281 -10.72 12.98 9.12
C GLN A 281 -9.92 12.52 7.89
N TYR A 282 -10.59 11.86 6.93
CA TYR A 282 -9.93 11.26 5.77
C TYR A 282 -9.16 12.26 4.89
N VAL A 283 -9.59 13.53 4.84
CA VAL A 283 -8.90 14.60 4.11
C VAL A 283 -7.83 15.24 4.99
N ASP A 284 -8.15 15.54 6.25
CA ASP A 284 -7.26 16.31 7.13
C ASP A 284 -6.03 15.52 7.61
N ARG A 285 -6.04 14.18 7.54
CA ARG A 285 -4.88 13.37 7.96
C ARG A 285 -3.59 13.70 7.22
N TRP A 286 -3.66 14.14 5.97
CA TRP A 286 -2.48 14.54 5.18
C TRP A 286 -1.78 15.76 5.78
N LYS A 287 -2.53 16.63 6.50
CA LYS A 287 -1.97 17.80 7.19
C LYS A 287 -0.90 17.41 8.21
N ILE A 288 -0.97 16.20 8.77
CA ILE A 288 0.06 15.67 9.66
C ILE A 288 1.37 15.52 8.89
N LEU A 289 1.35 14.81 7.76
CA LEU A 289 2.55 14.59 6.95
C LEU A 289 3.12 15.88 6.38
N ILE A 290 2.25 16.81 5.97
CA ILE A 290 2.64 18.14 5.46
C ILE A 290 3.31 18.97 6.58
N ALA A 291 2.71 19.04 7.76
CA ALA A 291 3.24 19.82 8.88
C ALA A 291 4.61 19.32 9.36
N HIS A 292 4.84 18.01 9.28
CA HIS A 292 6.11 17.39 9.65
C HIS A 292 7.12 17.31 8.50
N GLN A 293 6.75 17.73 7.28
CA GLN A 293 7.56 17.56 6.06
C GLN A 293 8.06 16.11 5.92
N PHE A 294 7.14 15.15 6.11
CA PHE A 294 7.47 13.73 6.18
C PHE A 294 8.14 13.26 4.88
N ASN A 295 9.31 12.64 5.04
CA ASN A 295 10.07 12.01 3.98
C ASN A 295 10.26 10.53 4.31
N PHE A 296 9.57 9.65 3.57
CA PHE A 296 9.59 8.21 3.79
C PHE A 296 11.01 7.60 3.76
N ARG A 297 11.95 8.18 3.00
CA ARG A 297 13.32 7.65 2.90
C ARG A 297 14.22 8.01 4.09
N GLU A 298 13.87 9.07 4.82
CA GLU A 298 14.71 9.63 5.88
C GLU A 298 14.10 9.44 7.27
N ASP A 299 12.78 9.40 7.36
CA ASP A 299 12.07 9.41 8.63
C ASP A 299 11.67 8.00 9.11
N VAL A 300 11.72 6.99 8.24
CA VAL A 300 11.40 5.60 8.59
C VAL A 300 12.40 4.60 7.99
N GLU A 301 12.61 3.51 8.70
CA GLU A 301 13.36 2.34 8.24
C GLU A 301 12.52 1.08 8.46
N THR A 302 12.78 0.02 7.69
CA THR A 302 12.16 -1.29 7.94
C THR A 302 12.99 -2.04 8.97
N ASN A 303 12.36 -2.51 10.05
CA ASN A 303 13.00 -3.38 11.01
C ASN A 303 13.13 -4.80 10.44
N ASP A 304 14.37 -5.29 10.34
CA ASP A 304 14.66 -6.59 9.74
C ASP A 304 14.05 -7.79 10.49
N GLU A 305 13.86 -7.69 11.81
CA GLU A 305 13.32 -8.78 12.64
C GLU A 305 11.80 -8.91 12.51
N SER A 306 11.09 -7.78 12.49
CA SER A 306 9.63 -7.70 12.52
C SER A 306 8.99 -7.45 11.16
N GLY A 307 9.75 -6.89 10.20
CA GLY A 307 9.25 -6.40 8.92
C GLY A 307 8.34 -5.15 9.04
N LEU A 308 8.29 -4.51 10.20
CA LEU A 308 7.52 -3.28 10.43
C LEU A 308 8.37 -2.03 10.17
N LEU A 309 7.70 -0.91 9.89
CA LEU A 309 8.37 0.38 9.84
C LEU A 309 8.66 0.88 11.26
N GLU A 310 9.84 1.47 11.41
CA GLU A 310 10.26 2.18 12.60
C GLU A 310 10.61 3.61 12.25
N PHE A 311 10.12 4.56 13.05
CA PHE A 311 10.55 5.95 12.90
C PHE A 311 11.98 6.12 13.40
N VAL A 312 12.80 6.79 12.59
CA VAL A 312 14.19 7.13 12.92
C VAL A 312 14.37 8.64 13.01
N GLY A 313 15.56 9.08 13.45
CA GLY A 313 15.97 10.48 13.25
C GLY A 313 15.23 11.57 14.03
N GLY A 314 14.83 11.37 15.30
CA GLY A 314 14.44 12.43 16.25
C GLY A 314 13.15 13.24 15.97
N LYS A 315 12.76 13.44 14.71
CA LYS A 315 11.44 13.92 14.26
C LYS A 315 10.32 12.93 14.60
N SER A 316 10.69 11.67 14.83
CA SER A 316 9.84 10.55 15.21
C SER A 316 8.82 10.88 16.31
N ASP A 317 9.22 11.63 17.33
CA ASP A 317 8.40 11.82 18.53
C ASP A 317 7.21 12.77 18.32
N ALA A 318 7.38 13.83 17.51
CA ALA A 318 6.30 14.79 17.26
C ALA A 318 5.29 14.22 16.28
N LEU A 319 5.78 13.63 15.18
CA LEU A 319 4.96 12.97 14.18
C LEU A 319 4.11 11.84 14.80
N GLN A 320 4.72 10.95 15.60
CA GLN A 320 3.97 9.88 16.26
C GLN A 320 2.92 10.39 17.25
N ARG A 321 3.16 11.51 17.94
CA ARG A 321 2.15 12.12 18.82
C ARG A 321 0.95 12.62 18.04
N ASP A 322 1.17 13.22 16.88
CA ASP A 322 0.08 13.73 16.04
C ASP A 322 -0.68 12.59 15.36
N ILE A 323 0.01 11.53 14.95
CA ILE A 323 -0.63 10.29 14.48
C ILE A 323 -1.45 9.63 15.60
N LEU A 324 -0.93 9.55 16.83
CA LEU A 324 -1.70 9.04 17.97
C LEU A 324 -2.92 9.92 18.27
N THR A 325 -2.79 11.23 18.12
CA THR A 325 -3.92 12.17 18.25
C THR A 325 -4.98 11.90 17.18
N HIS A 326 -4.55 11.68 15.92
CA HIS A 326 -5.44 11.25 14.85
C HIS A 326 -6.19 9.96 15.19
N PHE A 327 -5.55 8.97 15.81
CA PHE A 327 -6.27 7.77 16.26
C PHE A 327 -7.34 8.09 17.32
N ARG A 328 -7.02 8.94 18.31
CA ARG A 328 -7.93 9.24 19.44
C ARG A 328 -9.21 9.94 19.02
N ILE A 329 -9.12 10.89 18.09
CA ILE A 329 -10.25 11.71 17.66
C ILE A 329 -11.26 10.96 16.81
N ARG A 330 -10.94 9.74 16.33
CA ARG A 330 -11.85 8.89 15.55
C ARG A 330 -13.08 8.41 16.34
N LYS A 331 -13.04 8.46 17.68
CA LYS A 331 -14.16 8.15 18.59
C LYS A 331 -14.93 6.88 18.20
N GLU A 332 -14.21 5.78 17.94
CA GLU A 332 -14.80 4.58 17.33
C GLU A 332 -15.81 3.83 18.23
N ASP A 333 -15.83 4.14 19.54
CA ASP A 333 -16.83 3.65 20.51
C ASP A 333 -18.09 4.52 20.59
N GLY A 334 -18.17 5.62 19.83
CA GLY A 334 -19.38 6.45 19.78
C GLY A 334 -19.56 7.49 20.87
N LYS A 335 -18.78 7.42 21.94
CA LYS A 335 -18.78 8.39 23.03
C LYS A 335 -17.54 9.27 22.94
N GLU A 336 -17.66 10.52 23.39
CA GLU A 336 -16.46 11.29 23.70
C GLU A 336 -15.67 10.51 24.75
N VAL A 337 -14.41 10.19 24.43
CA VAL A 337 -13.45 9.80 25.46
C VAL A 337 -13.49 10.91 26.50
N SER A 338 -13.88 10.59 27.74
CA SER A 338 -14.02 11.62 28.76
C SER A 338 -12.67 12.31 28.96
N GLY A 339 -12.67 13.62 29.21
CA GLY A 339 -11.42 14.35 29.48
C GLY A 339 -10.61 13.74 30.63
N GLN A 340 -11.26 12.97 31.52
CA GLN A 340 -10.63 12.17 32.57
C GLN A 340 -9.74 11.04 31.99
N ASP A 341 -10.16 10.34 30.94
CA ASP A 341 -9.39 9.22 30.37
C ASP A 341 -8.13 9.71 29.63
N LEU A 342 -8.23 10.87 28.97
CA LEU A 342 -7.07 11.56 28.39
C LEU A 342 -6.06 11.99 29.45
N ALA A 343 -6.55 12.45 30.61
CA ALA A 343 -5.71 12.84 31.75
C ALA A 343 -5.07 11.63 32.45
N VAL A 344 -5.76 10.50 32.57
CA VAL A 344 -5.22 9.26 33.16
C VAL A 344 -4.12 8.67 32.28
N ILE A 345 -4.30 8.66 30.95
CA ILE A 345 -3.28 8.22 30.00
C ILE A 345 -2.08 9.20 29.98
N ALA A 346 -2.33 10.51 30.01
CA ALA A 346 -1.27 11.53 30.07
C ALA A 346 -0.49 11.49 31.40
N ALA A 347 -1.17 11.22 32.53
CA ALA A 347 -0.55 11.05 33.84
C ALA A 347 0.31 9.78 33.91
N GLY A 348 -0.10 8.69 33.27
CA GLY A 348 0.71 7.47 33.14
C GLY A 348 2.04 7.69 32.39
N VAL A 349 2.05 8.61 31.41
CA VAL A 349 3.26 9.00 30.66
C VAL A 349 4.13 9.99 31.46
N ALA A 350 3.52 10.89 32.24
CA ALA A 350 4.22 11.87 33.08
C ALA A 350 4.92 11.22 34.29
N MET A 351 4.29 10.21 34.92
CA MET A 351 4.88 9.46 36.05
C MET A 351 6.19 8.75 35.64
N LYS A 352 6.26 8.18 34.43
CA LYS A 352 7.49 7.53 33.90
C LYS A 352 8.62 8.53 33.60
N LYS A 353 8.31 9.80 33.31
CA LYS A 353 9.33 10.87 33.15
C LYS A 353 9.93 11.30 34.50
N HIS A 354 9.14 11.28 35.58
CA HIS A 354 9.64 11.64 36.91
C HIS A 354 10.56 10.56 37.51
N GLU A 355 10.30 9.28 37.21
CA GLU A 355 11.13 8.15 37.65
C GLU A 355 12.48 8.09 36.92
N LYS A 356 12.52 8.44 35.61
CA LYS A 356 13.78 8.61 34.87
C LYS A 356 14.59 9.84 35.29
N LYS A 357 13.94 10.92 35.77
CA LYS A 357 14.63 12.12 36.29
C LYS A 357 15.28 11.88 37.66
N LYS A 358 14.62 11.14 38.56
CA LYS A 358 15.21 10.77 39.88
C LYS A 358 16.41 9.82 39.75
N LYS A 359 16.49 8.99 38.70
CA LYS A 359 17.69 8.16 38.41
C LYS A 359 18.87 8.93 37.82
N LYS A 360 18.69 10.15 37.28
CA LYS A 360 19.76 10.97 36.68
C LYS A 360 20.35 12.06 37.61
N THR A 361 19.74 12.35 38.75
CA THR A 361 20.23 13.37 39.71
C THR A 361 21.03 12.78 40.90
N GLY A 362 21.38 11.49 40.87
CA GLY A 362 22.15 10.83 41.94
C GLY A 362 23.65 10.68 41.70
N ARG A 363 24.22 11.25 40.64
CA ARG A 363 25.64 11.11 40.33
C ARG A 363 26.20 12.37 39.68
N LYS A 364 26.84 13.22 40.50
CA LYS A 364 28.10 13.92 40.20
C LYS A 364 28.47 14.84 41.36
N GLY A 365 29.43 14.38 42.17
CA GLY A 365 30.31 15.24 42.94
C GLY A 365 31.60 15.48 42.14
N SER A 366 32.05 16.74 42.19
CA SER A 366 33.43 17.25 42.12
C SER A 366 34.39 16.76 41.02
N ASN A 367 34.79 17.65 40.10
CA ASN A 367 36.08 18.36 40.23
C ASN A 367 36.29 19.45 39.15
N SER A 368 37.30 20.27 39.44
CA SER A 368 37.63 21.66 39.07
C SER A 368 38.47 21.89 37.81
N SER A 369 38.53 23.19 37.44
CA SER A 369 39.61 23.97 36.79
C SER A 369 39.94 23.67 35.32
N SER A 370 40.32 24.62 34.44
CA SER A 370 40.50 26.08 34.44
C SER A 370 40.94 26.47 33.01
N ASP A 371 40.70 27.73 32.60
CA ASP A 371 41.48 28.53 31.63
C ASP A 371 41.55 28.07 30.15
N ASP A 372 41.63 28.92 29.13
CA ASP A 372 41.39 30.35 28.89
C ASP A 372 41.45 30.55 27.35
N ASP A 373 40.93 31.68 26.89
CA ASP A 373 41.39 32.48 25.74
C ASP A 373 40.91 32.27 24.27
N ARG A 374 40.14 33.29 23.83
CA ARG A 374 40.04 34.03 22.54
C ARG A 374 40.45 33.37 21.21
N ARG A 375 39.55 33.53 20.21
CA ARG A 375 39.64 34.57 19.14
C ARG A 375 38.42 34.62 18.21
N LYS A 376 38.03 35.85 17.87
CA LYS A 376 37.03 36.27 16.87
C LYS A 376 37.56 36.13 15.43
N ARG A 377 36.71 35.80 14.44
CA ARG A 377 36.30 36.71 13.34
C ARG A 377 35.54 36.04 12.17
N ASN A 378 34.46 36.75 11.78
CA ASN A 378 33.96 37.12 10.45
C ASN A 378 33.21 36.17 9.49
N MET A 379 32.21 36.83 8.89
CA MET A 379 31.22 36.45 7.86
C MET A 379 31.76 36.47 6.42
N GLY A 380 30.99 35.85 5.51
CA GLY A 380 30.96 36.08 4.04
C GLY A 380 30.68 34.77 3.29
N HIS A 381 29.45 34.45 2.86
CA HIS A 381 28.78 34.76 1.57
C HIS A 381 29.48 34.28 0.27
N ASN A 382 28.67 33.61 -0.58
CA ASN A 382 28.84 33.22 -2.00
C ASN A 382 29.82 32.06 -2.28
N THR A 383 29.60 31.10 -3.20
CA THR A 383 28.77 31.00 -4.43
C THR A 383 28.66 29.53 -4.86
N ALA A 384 27.71 29.22 -5.74
CA ALA A 384 27.46 27.93 -6.38
C ALA A 384 28.64 27.37 -7.22
N MET A 385 28.75 26.03 -7.27
CA MET A 385 28.87 25.16 -8.45
C MET A 385 29.56 23.84 -8.07
N ASP A 386 28.83 22.72 -8.18
CA ASP A 386 29.14 21.61 -9.10
C ASP A 386 28.52 20.28 -8.66
N ASN A 387 27.78 19.71 -9.61
CA ASN A 387 27.13 18.42 -9.57
C ASN A 387 28.17 17.28 -9.51
N MET A 388 28.06 16.41 -8.52
CA MET A 388 28.39 15.00 -8.68
C MET A 388 27.28 14.17 -8.04
N ALA A 389 26.45 13.58 -8.90
CA ALA A 389 25.46 12.60 -8.51
C ALA A 389 26.18 11.37 -7.93
N TRP A 390 25.81 10.98 -6.73
CA TRP A 390 26.22 9.72 -6.11
C TRP A 390 25.47 8.57 -6.82
N ILE A 391 26.21 7.67 -7.47
CA ILE A 391 25.69 6.45 -8.10
C ILE A 391 25.87 5.31 -7.10
N PRO A 392 24.80 4.63 -6.61
CA PRO A 392 24.96 3.43 -5.80
C PRO A 392 25.47 2.25 -6.65
N PRO A 393 26.24 1.31 -6.08
CA PRO A 393 26.81 0.19 -6.83
C PRO A 393 25.71 -0.77 -7.31
N PRO A 394 25.91 -1.47 -8.45
CA PRO A 394 24.94 -2.43 -8.96
C PRO A 394 24.78 -3.59 -7.99
N GLN A 395 23.52 -3.94 -7.68
CA GLN A 395 23.17 -5.16 -6.97
C GLN A 395 23.61 -6.36 -7.80
N THR A 396 24.46 -7.22 -7.24
CA THR A 396 24.95 -8.43 -7.89
C THR A 396 23.86 -9.49 -7.94
N ASP A 397 23.46 -9.91 -9.14
CA ASP A 397 22.70 -11.14 -9.35
C ASP A 397 23.57 -12.35 -8.97
N PRO A 398 23.15 -13.23 -8.03
CA PRO A 398 23.94 -14.38 -7.59
C PRO A 398 24.17 -15.46 -8.67
N TYR A 399 23.61 -15.31 -9.87
CA TYR A 399 23.80 -16.23 -11.00
C TYR A 399 24.76 -15.72 -12.10
N CYS A 400 25.29 -14.48 -12.03
CA CYS A 400 26.32 -14.02 -12.98
C CYS A 400 27.74 -14.39 -12.44
N PRO A 401 28.66 -14.92 -13.28
CA PRO A 401 30.03 -15.25 -12.87
C PRO A 401 30.85 -14.00 -12.48
N PRO A 402 31.87 -14.11 -11.60
CA PRO A 402 32.64 -12.96 -11.13
C PRO A 402 33.47 -12.33 -12.26
N CYS A 403 33.44 -11.00 -12.38
CA CYS A 403 34.21 -10.26 -13.37
C CYS A 403 35.72 -10.35 -13.08
N ILE A 404 36.51 -10.80 -14.07
CA ILE A 404 37.98 -10.82 -13.97
C ILE A 404 38.54 -9.47 -14.45
N PRO A 405 39.54 -8.88 -13.76
CA PRO A 405 40.16 -7.62 -14.20
C PRO A 405 40.87 -7.75 -15.55
N CYS A 406 40.76 -6.72 -16.40
CA CYS A 406 41.40 -6.67 -17.71
C CYS A 406 42.94 -6.66 -17.57
N PRO A 407 43.70 -7.50 -18.31
CA PRO A 407 45.16 -7.53 -18.25
C PRO A 407 45.85 -6.39 -19.02
N ASP A 408 45.11 -5.48 -19.67
CA ASP A 408 45.69 -4.36 -20.43
C ASP A 408 45.97 -3.14 -19.51
N PRO A 409 47.24 -2.72 -19.36
CA PRO A 409 47.62 -1.59 -18.50
C PRO A 409 47.15 -0.21 -19.01
N ASN A 410 46.60 -0.10 -20.23
CA ASN A 410 46.10 1.16 -20.78
C ASN A 410 44.59 1.36 -20.62
N CYS A 411 43.87 0.42 -19.98
CA CYS A 411 42.44 0.55 -19.76
C CYS A 411 42.14 1.51 -18.59
N PRO A 412 41.19 2.47 -18.73
CA PRO A 412 40.84 3.37 -17.64
C PRO A 412 40.22 2.60 -16.46
N PRO A 413 40.56 2.95 -15.20
CA PRO A 413 40.14 2.18 -14.03
C PRO A 413 38.62 2.21 -13.86
N GLY A 414 38.01 1.02 -13.70
CA GLY A 414 36.59 0.87 -13.37
C GLY A 414 35.68 0.30 -14.46
N ILE A 415 36.21 -0.12 -15.62
CA ILE A 415 35.40 -0.70 -16.70
C ILE A 415 35.74 -2.20 -16.87
N PRO A 416 34.80 -3.13 -16.61
CA PRO A 416 35.02 -4.55 -16.86
C PRO A 416 34.86 -4.89 -18.35
N CYS A 417 35.81 -5.64 -18.91
CA CYS A 417 35.66 -6.21 -20.25
C CYS A 417 34.72 -7.42 -20.19
N PRO A 418 33.76 -7.57 -21.12
CA PRO A 418 32.88 -8.73 -21.14
C PRO A 418 33.64 -9.99 -21.59
N ASP A 419 33.52 -11.06 -20.79
CA ASP A 419 33.83 -12.42 -21.23
C ASP A 419 32.91 -12.77 -22.41
N PRO A 420 33.43 -13.27 -23.55
CA PRO A 420 32.60 -13.65 -24.70
C PRO A 420 31.56 -14.76 -24.40
N ASN A 421 31.65 -15.43 -23.25
CA ASN A 421 30.65 -16.41 -22.79
C ASN A 421 29.61 -15.83 -21.81
N CYS A 422 29.63 -14.51 -21.54
CA CYS A 422 28.71 -13.87 -20.62
C CYS A 422 27.29 -13.72 -21.24
N PRO A 423 26.21 -14.07 -20.52
CA PRO A 423 24.85 -13.90 -21.03
C PRO A 423 24.47 -12.43 -21.29
N PRO A 424 23.71 -12.11 -22.35
CA PRO A 424 23.39 -10.72 -22.76
C PRO A 424 22.73 -9.84 -21.68
N HIS A 425 22.02 -10.46 -20.73
CA HIS A 425 21.33 -9.75 -19.65
C HIS A 425 22.26 -9.33 -18.50
N CYS A 426 23.50 -9.84 -18.45
CA CYS A 426 24.52 -9.41 -17.49
C CYS A 426 25.35 -8.21 -18.03
N HIS A 427 25.07 -7.67 -19.23
CA HIS A 427 25.75 -6.47 -19.77
C HIS A 427 25.02 -5.18 -19.35
N PRO A 428 25.75 -4.11 -18.98
CA PRO A 428 25.14 -2.82 -18.66
C PRO A 428 24.48 -2.17 -19.91
N PRO A 429 23.39 -1.40 -19.75
CA PRO A 429 22.71 -0.76 -20.88
C PRO A 429 23.57 0.40 -21.44
N GLY A 430 23.88 0.38 -22.74
CA GLY A 430 24.55 1.50 -23.42
C GLY A 430 25.54 1.18 -24.55
N HIS A 431 25.67 -0.07 -25.01
CA HIS A 431 26.53 -0.42 -26.14
C HIS A 431 25.73 -0.94 -27.32
N ASP A 432 25.23 -0.03 -28.17
CA ASP A 432 24.99 -0.33 -29.59
C ASP A 432 26.24 0.08 -30.37
N HIS A 433 27.05 -0.90 -30.77
CA HIS A 433 28.09 -0.67 -31.77
C HIS A 433 27.44 -0.71 -33.16
N HIS A 434 27.02 0.45 -33.66
CA HIS A 434 26.95 0.67 -35.10
C HIS A 434 28.38 0.72 -35.63
N ASN A 435 28.79 -0.36 -36.30
CA ASN A 435 29.95 -0.37 -37.18
C ASN A 435 29.57 0.36 -38.48
N ASP A 436 30.11 1.56 -38.67
CA ASP A 436 30.24 2.19 -39.98
C ASP A 436 31.69 2.03 -40.46
N HIS A 437 31.85 1.38 -41.62
CA HIS A 437 32.94 1.43 -42.62
C HIS A 437 32.61 0.27 -43.60
N GLU A 438 32.55 0.35 -44.94
CA GLU A 438 32.97 1.32 -45.95
C GLU A 438 32.33 0.92 -47.31
N HIS A 439 32.13 1.93 -48.17
CA HIS A 439 32.25 1.97 -49.64
C HIS A 439 31.61 0.92 -50.59
N GLY A 440 30.90 1.45 -51.61
CA GLY A 440 30.87 0.83 -52.95
C GLY A 440 29.72 1.22 -53.89
N HIS A 441 29.98 2.19 -54.77
CA HIS A 441 29.47 2.41 -56.14
C HIS A 441 28.25 1.61 -56.71
N GLY A 442 27.41 2.34 -57.47
CA GLY A 442 26.96 1.85 -58.80
C GLY A 442 25.47 2.01 -59.14
N ASP A 443 25.19 2.97 -60.03
CA ASP A 443 24.22 2.98 -61.14
C ASP A 443 23.03 1.98 -61.15
N HIS A 444 21.80 2.47 -61.30
CA HIS A 444 21.06 2.51 -62.58
C HIS A 444 19.54 2.74 -62.42
N HIS A 445 19.06 3.68 -63.24
CA HIS A 445 17.82 3.71 -64.03
C HIS A 445 16.45 3.27 -63.46
N ASP A 446 15.50 4.21 -63.66
CA ASP A 446 14.17 4.06 -64.27
C ASP A 446 13.16 3.07 -63.63
N ASN A 447 11.88 3.38 -63.45
CA ASN A 447 11.00 4.06 -64.39
C ASN A 447 9.66 4.40 -63.70
N HIS A 448 9.00 5.47 -64.18
CA HIS A 448 7.55 5.64 -64.44
C HIS A 448 6.50 5.28 -63.35
N HIS A 449 5.34 5.94 -63.22
CA HIS A 449 4.74 7.19 -63.70
C HIS A 449 3.34 7.26 -63.03
N TYR A 450 2.91 8.50 -62.73
CA TYR A 450 1.55 9.05 -62.73
C TYR A 450 0.32 8.27 -62.20
N GLY A 451 -0.47 8.98 -61.40
CA GLY A 451 -1.90 8.71 -61.24
C GLY A 451 -2.59 9.58 -60.19
N ASP A 452 -2.81 10.85 -60.55
CA ASP A 452 -3.56 11.88 -59.81
C ASP A 452 -5.02 11.56 -59.50
N GLY A 453 -5.56 12.28 -58.50
CA GLY A 453 -6.98 12.60 -58.32
C GLY A 453 -7.59 12.02 -57.04
N GLY A 454 -8.16 12.74 -56.08
CA GLY A 454 -8.64 14.12 -56.02
C GLY A 454 -10.02 14.13 -55.33
N TYR A 455 -10.20 15.04 -54.35
CA TYR A 455 -11.48 15.44 -53.68
C TYR A 455 -12.15 14.39 -52.76
N SER A 456 -12.77 14.70 -51.61
CA SER A 456 -13.24 15.96 -51.00
C SER A 456 -13.58 15.76 -49.52
N ASP A 457 -13.35 16.80 -48.71
CA ASP A 457 -13.89 17.00 -47.36
C ASP A 457 -15.42 16.97 -47.28
N ILE A 458 -15.99 16.38 -46.23
CA ILE A 458 -17.32 16.74 -45.69
C ILE A 458 -17.29 16.71 -44.15
N HIS A 459 -17.42 17.91 -43.58
CA HIS A 459 -17.90 18.20 -42.23
C HIS A 459 -19.29 17.62 -41.97
N THR A 460 -19.54 17.07 -40.78
CA THR A 460 -20.86 17.22 -40.12
C THR A 460 -20.70 17.36 -38.61
N SER A 461 -21.11 18.52 -38.12
CA SER A 461 -21.51 18.81 -36.75
C SER A 461 -23.03 18.71 -36.65
N THR A 462 -23.60 18.11 -35.59
CA THR A 462 -24.69 18.71 -34.76
C THR A 462 -25.16 17.78 -33.62
N GLN A 463 -25.14 18.36 -32.41
CA GLN A 463 -26.20 18.43 -31.38
C GLN A 463 -27.12 17.22 -31.13
N TYR A 464 -27.10 16.65 -29.92
CA TYR A 464 -28.02 16.99 -28.80
C TYR A 464 -27.45 16.53 -27.46
#